data_AF-A0A934M5C4-F1
#
_entry.id   AF-A0A934M5C4-F1
#
_cell.length_a   1.000
_cell.length_b   1.000
_cell.length_c   1.000
_cell.angle_alpha   90.00
_cell.angle_beta   90.00
_cell.angle_gamma   90.00
#
_symmetry.space_group_name_H-M   'P 1'
#
loop_
_entity.id
_entity.type
_entity.pdbx_description
1 polymer ?
#
loop_
_entity_poly.entity_id
_entity_poly.type
_entity_poly.pdbx_seq_one_letter_code
_entity_poly.pdbx_strand_id
1 'polypeptide(L)'
;MIKRMKNKLFATLCVAALTLGAVVPSTFNSVHAAGTPKTVYVDVEKNVLGQAPILQPVAVTLDDSSTILDATKQAAGAANVSSVSSGYGNYVNGFADTSDTQAVFNKNYKYYKNVKDATKGIVFTSTAAQPIITDANWLREKECSGISGWMFTVQNTDNNAGNYYSADTKLADLPSDAVIRWEFSAAMGADIGLNAYLPTQTKADGYYDWNTAAYTSPFFTRANKTTLIKAMAKHSNKTDAAYTNALNDLKNLTISQADVDDDMDVSGNLK
;
A
#
# COMPACT_ATOMS: atom_id res chain seq x y z
N MET A 1 -49.25 -21.22 38.51
CA MET A 1 -47.92 -20.67 38.82
C MET A 1 -47.39 -20.05 37.53
N ILE A 2 -47.56 -18.74 37.24
CA ILE A 2 -46.96 -17.53 37.85
C ILE A 2 -45.43 -17.69 37.91
N LYS A 3 -44.62 -17.00 37.10
CA LYS A 3 -44.22 -15.56 37.12
C LYS A 3 -43.29 -15.37 35.90
N ARG A 4 -43.07 -14.25 35.19
CA ARG A 4 -43.40 -12.81 35.18
C ARG A 4 -42.80 -12.33 33.82
N MET A 5 -43.51 -11.70 32.88
CA MET A 5 -43.73 -10.24 32.73
C MET A 5 -42.45 -9.37 32.87
N LYS A 6 -42.15 -8.31 32.09
CA LYS A 6 -42.82 -7.56 31.01
C LYS A 6 -41.95 -6.33 30.62
N ASN A 7 -42.35 -5.67 29.51
CA ASN A 7 -42.19 -4.24 29.11
C ASN A 7 -40.97 -3.88 28.24
N LYS A 8 -41.10 -3.44 26.97
CA LYS A 8 -41.91 -2.38 26.29
C LYS A 8 -41.41 -0.94 26.54
N LEU A 9 -41.16 -0.24 25.42
CA LEU A 9 -41.17 1.22 25.16
C LEU A 9 -41.84 2.10 26.23
N PHE A 10 -41.30 3.31 26.50
CA PHE A 10 -41.89 4.62 26.12
C PHE A 10 -41.11 5.82 26.71
N ALA A 11 -41.22 6.95 26.01
CA ALA A 11 -40.58 8.26 26.20
C ALA A 11 -41.04 9.05 27.45
N THR A 12 -40.29 10.09 27.84
CA THR A 12 -40.86 11.24 28.56
C THR A 12 -40.16 12.55 28.20
N LEU A 13 -41.00 13.47 27.73
CA LEU A 13 -40.83 14.88 27.44
C LEU A 13 -40.96 15.68 28.74
N CYS A 14 -40.13 16.71 28.98
CA CYS A 14 -40.46 17.79 29.91
C CYS A 14 -40.10 19.15 29.28
N VAL A 15 -41.13 19.97 29.10
CA VAL A 15 -41.09 21.35 28.59
C VAL A 15 -41.15 22.31 29.78
N ALA A 16 -40.39 23.41 29.72
CA ALA A 16 -40.77 24.68 30.33
C ALA A 16 -40.37 25.84 29.40
N ALA A 17 -41.37 26.63 29.00
CA ALA A 17 -41.34 27.79 28.10
C ALA A 17 -40.83 29.06 28.85
N LEU A 18 -40.53 30.25 28.29
CA LEU A 18 -40.85 31.06 27.10
C LEU A 18 -39.58 31.92 26.81
N THR A 19 -39.29 32.45 25.61
CA THR A 19 -39.86 33.70 25.07
C THR A 19 -39.62 33.86 23.57
N LEU A 20 -40.58 34.51 22.90
CA LEU A 20 -40.61 34.87 21.49
C LEU A 20 -39.40 35.71 21.02
N GLY A 21 -38.88 35.38 19.84
CA GLY A 21 -38.04 36.24 19.02
C GLY A 21 -37.86 35.59 17.65
N ALA A 22 -38.46 36.19 16.61
CA ALA A 22 -38.35 35.70 15.24
C ALA A 22 -36.88 35.72 14.77
N VAL A 23 -36.33 34.57 14.36
CA VAL A 23 -35.11 34.54 13.55
C VAL A 23 -35.19 33.41 12.54
N VAL A 24 -35.03 33.82 11.29
CA VAL A 24 -34.83 33.08 10.03
C VAL A 24 -34.22 31.67 10.22
N PRO A 25 -34.67 30.62 9.51
CA PRO A 25 -34.01 29.32 9.58
C PRO A 25 -32.59 29.45 9.01
N SER A 26 -31.61 29.62 9.90
CA SER A 26 -30.20 29.41 9.57
C SER A 26 -30.00 27.91 9.40
N THR A 27 -29.63 27.51 8.19
CA THR A 27 -29.06 26.20 7.92
C THR A 27 -27.88 25.98 8.84
N PHE A 28 -28.06 25.19 9.89
CA PHE A 28 -26.94 24.62 10.64
C PHE A 28 -26.26 23.62 9.71
N ASN A 29 -25.25 24.10 8.97
CA ASN A 29 -24.21 23.21 8.51
C ASN A 29 -23.63 22.58 9.79
N SER A 30 -23.83 21.28 9.96
CA SER A 30 -23.09 20.50 10.93
C SER A 30 -21.62 20.58 10.52
N VAL A 31 -20.92 21.60 11.03
CA VAL A 31 -19.47 21.70 10.96
C VAL A 31 -18.96 20.49 11.73
N HIS A 32 -18.65 19.42 11.00
CA HIS A 32 -17.85 18.35 11.59
C HIS A 32 -16.55 19.03 12.00
N ALA A 33 -16.16 18.87 13.26
CA ALA A 33 -14.85 19.31 13.71
C ALA A 33 -13.83 18.71 12.73
N ALA A 34 -12.98 19.55 12.13
CA ALA A 34 -11.86 19.05 11.35
C ALA A 34 -11.07 18.12 12.28
N GLY A 35 -10.89 16.87 11.86
CA GLY A 35 -10.08 15.90 12.57
C GLY A 35 -8.63 16.34 12.64
N THR A 36 -7.82 15.60 13.38
CA THR A 36 -6.46 16.03 13.68
C THR A 36 -5.62 15.89 12.41
N PRO A 37 -4.96 16.96 11.90
CA PRO A 37 -4.09 16.82 10.74
C PRO A 37 -2.96 15.85 11.02
N LYS A 38 -2.73 14.91 10.10
CA LYS A 38 -1.66 13.92 10.17
C LYS A 38 -0.87 13.89 8.88
N THR A 39 0.44 14.04 9.00
CA THR A 39 1.37 13.90 7.87
C THR A 39 1.89 12.47 7.78
N VAL A 40 1.81 11.89 6.58
CA VAL A 40 2.40 10.61 6.22
C VAL A 40 3.23 10.78 4.94
N TYR A 41 4.13 9.83 4.68
CA TYR A 41 5.01 9.84 3.52
C TYR A 41 4.66 8.66 2.63
N VAL A 42 4.54 8.89 1.33
CA VAL A 42 4.10 7.88 0.38
C VAL A 42 5.07 7.81 -0.78
N ASP A 43 5.40 6.60 -1.21
CA ASP A 43 6.11 6.30 -2.45
C ASP A 43 5.52 5.06 -3.12
N VAL A 44 5.74 4.96 -4.43
CA VAL A 44 5.23 3.87 -5.27
C VAL A 44 6.36 3.36 -6.14
N GLU A 45 6.82 2.16 -5.85
CA GLU A 45 8.02 1.57 -6.41
C GLU A 45 7.72 0.36 -7.29
N LYS A 46 8.48 0.25 -8.37
CA LYS A 46 8.54 -0.93 -9.25
C LYS A 46 9.98 -1.40 -9.45
N ASN A 47 10.77 -1.25 -8.40
CA ASN A 47 12.21 -1.52 -8.39
C ASN A 47 12.56 -2.96 -8.77
N VAL A 48 11.63 -3.90 -8.55
CA VAL A 48 11.74 -5.29 -8.99
C VAL A 48 11.85 -5.45 -10.51
N LEU A 49 11.36 -4.47 -11.26
CA LEU A 49 11.46 -4.38 -12.72
C LEU A 49 12.75 -3.67 -13.18
N GLY A 50 13.62 -3.27 -12.25
CA GLY A 50 14.86 -2.55 -12.53
C GLY A 50 14.65 -1.09 -12.97
N GLN A 51 13.49 -0.52 -12.69
CA GLN A 51 13.10 0.83 -13.12
C GLN A 51 12.98 1.81 -11.95
N ALA A 52 12.86 3.09 -12.27
CA ALA A 52 12.62 4.13 -11.27
C ALA A 52 11.21 3.97 -10.64
N PRO A 53 11.00 4.51 -9.42
CA PRO A 53 9.67 4.59 -8.82
C PRO A 53 8.67 5.31 -9.71
N ILE A 54 7.41 4.86 -9.70
CA ILE A 54 6.27 5.56 -10.32
C ILE A 54 6.03 6.89 -9.59
N LEU A 55 6.11 6.84 -8.26
CA LEU A 55 6.03 8.01 -7.39
C LEU A 55 7.26 8.02 -6.49
N GLN A 56 8.12 9.02 -6.67
CA GLN A 56 9.19 9.30 -5.71
C GLN A 56 8.60 9.75 -4.36
N PRO A 57 9.33 9.62 -3.24
CA PRO A 57 8.80 9.98 -1.92
C PRO A 57 8.19 11.38 -1.83
N VAL A 58 6.95 11.46 -1.35
CA VAL A 58 6.24 12.71 -1.09
C VAL A 58 5.59 12.71 0.29
N ALA A 59 5.47 13.88 0.90
CA ALA A 59 4.72 14.07 2.13
C ALA A 59 3.28 14.50 1.81
N VAL A 60 2.30 13.88 2.46
CA VAL A 60 0.89 14.26 2.36
C VAL A 60 0.32 14.50 3.75
N THR A 61 -0.48 15.56 3.89
CA THR A 61 -1.16 15.88 5.15
C THR A 61 -2.66 15.83 4.92
N LEU A 62 -3.33 14.99 5.70
CA LEU A 62 -4.77 14.77 5.64
C LEU A 62 -5.34 14.73 7.06
N ASP A 63 -6.65 14.64 7.15
CA ASP A 63 -7.35 14.34 8.40
C ASP A 63 -6.98 12.93 8.90
N ASP A 64 -6.77 12.75 10.20
CA ASP A 64 -6.41 11.44 10.76
C ASP A 64 -7.53 10.38 10.63
N SER A 65 -8.76 10.79 10.35
CA SER A 65 -9.85 9.86 9.98
C SER A 65 -9.77 9.33 8.55
N SER A 66 -8.94 9.93 7.68
CA SER A 66 -8.66 9.44 6.32
C SER A 66 -7.94 8.09 6.36
N THR A 67 -7.89 7.40 5.23
CA THR A 67 -7.28 6.07 5.10
C THR A 67 -5.93 6.10 4.40
N ILE A 68 -5.21 4.98 4.43
CA ILE A 68 -4.03 4.74 3.58
C ILE A 68 -4.37 4.95 2.10
N LEU A 69 -5.54 4.51 1.64
CA LEU A 69 -6.00 4.71 0.26
C LEU A 69 -6.15 6.20 -0.08
N ASP A 70 -6.71 6.99 0.83
CA ASP A 70 -6.88 8.43 0.63
C ASP A 70 -5.52 9.13 0.55
N ALA A 71 -4.59 8.81 1.46
CA ALA A 71 -3.22 9.31 1.42
C ALA A 71 -2.51 8.95 0.11
N THR A 72 -2.70 7.70 -0.35
CA THR A 72 -2.11 7.22 -1.61
C THR A 72 -2.69 7.95 -2.82
N LYS A 73 -4.01 8.18 -2.86
CA LYS A 73 -4.67 8.96 -3.93
C LYS A 73 -4.29 10.43 -3.90
N GLN A 74 -4.10 11.01 -2.72
CA GLN A 74 -3.61 12.39 -2.58
C GLN A 74 -2.16 12.50 -3.10
N ALA A 75 -1.33 11.50 -2.83
CA ALA A 75 0.09 11.49 -3.21
C ALA A 75 0.31 11.25 -4.71
N ALA A 76 -0.32 10.22 -5.28
CA ALA A 76 -0.15 9.83 -6.68
C ALA A 76 -1.11 10.55 -7.65
N GLY A 77 -2.16 11.18 -7.11
CA GLY A 77 -3.31 11.66 -7.87
C GLY A 77 -4.38 10.57 -8.02
N ALA A 78 -5.63 10.89 -7.65
CA ALA A 78 -6.70 9.90 -7.59
C ALA A 78 -6.98 9.16 -8.91
N ALA A 79 -6.77 9.84 -10.05
CA ALA A 79 -6.93 9.24 -11.38
C ALA A 79 -5.81 8.25 -11.74
N ASN A 80 -4.69 8.26 -11.00
CA ASN A 80 -3.52 7.42 -11.22
C ASN A 80 -3.47 6.20 -10.28
N VAL A 81 -4.51 5.99 -9.47
CA VAL A 81 -4.60 4.86 -8.53
C VAL A 81 -5.87 4.08 -8.81
N SER A 82 -5.70 2.82 -9.21
CA SER A 82 -6.79 1.87 -9.40
C SER A 82 -7.01 1.10 -8.09
N SER A 83 -8.25 1.06 -7.63
CA SER A 83 -8.64 0.30 -6.44
C SER A 83 -9.97 -0.40 -6.67
N VAL A 84 -10.09 -1.63 -6.16
CA VAL A 84 -11.34 -2.40 -6.16
C VAL A 84 -11.84 -2.55 -4.74
N SER A 85 -13.15 -2.38 -4.55
CA SER A 85 -13.81 -2.59 -3.27
C SER A 85 -14.39 -3.99 -3.20
N SER A 86 -14.21 -4.67 -2.07
CA SER A 86 -14.72 -6.01 -1.82
C SER A 86 -15.26 -6.13 -0.39
N GLY A 87 -15.84 -7.28 -0.05
CA GLY A 87 -16.22 -7.59 1.33
C GLY A 87 -15.06 -7.62 2.32
N TYR A 88 -13.81 -7.66 1.85
CA TYR A 88 -12.59 -7.64 2.67
C TYR A 88 -11.94 -6.25 2.76
N GLY A 89 -12.59 -5.23 2.18
CA GLY A 89 -12.07 -3.87 2.10
C GLY A 89 -11.61 -3.50 0.69
N ASN A 90 -10.99 -2.32 0.61
CA ASN A 90 -10.40 -1.80 -0.61
C ASN A 90 -9.01 -2.39 -0.86
N TYR A 91 -8.77 -2.78 -2.09
CA TYR A 91 -7.48 -3.26 -2.58
C TYR A 91 -7.00 -2.35 -3.71
N VAL A 92 -5.79 -1.82 -3.59
CA VAL A 92 -5.12 -1.07 -4.66
C VAL A 92 -4.56 -2.08 -5.65
N ASN A 93 -5.16 -2.13 -6.84
CA ASN A 93 -4.83 -3.15 -7.85
C ASN A 93 -4.04 -2.60 -9.04
N GLY A 94 -3.67 -1.32 -9.02
CA GLY A 94 -2.83 -0.75 -10.07
C GLY A 94 -2.47 0.71 -9.88
N PHE A 95 -1.36 1.12 -10.47
CA PHE A 95 -0.95 2.52 -10.60
C PHE A 95 -0.77 2.86 -12.08
N ALA A 96 -1.10 4.09 -12.47
CA ALA A 96 -0.92 4.54 -13.85
C ALA A 96 0.56 4.54 -14.19
N ASP A 97 0.91 3.84 -15.26
CA ASP A 97 2.29 3.62 -15.67
C ASP A 97 2.33 3.12 -17.11
N THR A 98 3.14 3.76 -17.94
CA THR A 98 3.22 3.47 -19.39
C THR A 98 4.60 2.96 -19.80
N SER A 99 5.53 2.78 -18.84
CA SER A 99 6.92 2.44 -19.20
C SER A 99 7.21 0.94 -19.18
N ASP A 100 6.25 0.12 -18.76
CA ASP A 100 6.42 -1.32 -18.61
C ASP A 100 5.74 -2.14 -19.70
N THR A 101 6.37 -3.27 -20.04
CA THR A 101 5.81 -4.27 -20.94
C THR A 101 6.18 -5.66 -20.45
N GLN A 102 5.32 -6.65 -20.73
CA GLN A 102 5.62 -8.06 -20.45
C GLN A 102 6.97 -8.52 -21.03
N ALA A 103 7.37 -7.97 -22.19
CA ALA A 103 8.65 -8.30 -22.83
C ALA A 103 9.85 -7.82 -22.01
N VAL A 104 9.77 -6.61 -21.42
CA VAL A 104 10.81 -6.07 -20.54
C VAL A 104 10.91 -6.90 -19.26
N PHE A 105 9.77 -7.24 -18.65
CA PHE A 105 9.74 -8.13 -17.49
C PHE A 105 10.43 -9.47 -17.77
N ASN A 106 10.02 -10.17 -18.84
CA ASN A 106 10.56 -11.48 -19.21
C ASN A 106 12.09 -11.46 -19.43
N LYS A 107 12.64 -10.32 -19.83
CA LYS A 107 14.09 -10.15 -20.07
C LYS A 107 14.87 -9.77 -18.82
N ASN A 108 14.31 -8.91 -17.97
CA ASN A 108 15.07 -8.19 -16.95
C ASN A 108 14.73 -8.59 -15.51
N TYR A 109 13.65 -9.34 -15.28
CA TYR A 109 13.25 -9.74 -13.94
C TYR A 109 14.25 -10.73 -13.31
N LYS A 110 15.02 -10.24 -12.34
CA LYS A 110 16.15 -10.95 -11.72
C LYS A 110 15.76 -12.25 -11.03
N TYR A 111 14.53 -12.33 -10.50
CA TYR A 111 14.07 -13.46 -9.68
C TYR A 111 13.22 -14.47 -10.46
N TYR A 112 13.20 -14.39 -11.80
CA TYR A 112 12.37 -15.26 -12.64
C TYR A 112 12.56 -16.75 -12.30
N LYS A 113 13.82 -17.20 -12.17
CA LYS A 113 14.13 -18.59 -11.84
C LYS A 113 13.62 -18.96 -10.44
N ASN A 114 13.82 -18.11 -9.43
CA ASN A 114 13.36 -18.34 -8.07
C ASN A 114 11.84 -18.55 -8.02
N VAL A 115 11.08 -17.67 -8.68
CA VAL A 115 9.61 -17.76 -8.75
C VAL A 115 9.18 -18.99 -9.53
N LYS A 116 9.83 -19.27 -10.67
CA LYS A 116 9.51 -20.43 -11.51
C LYS A 116 9.71 -21.73 -10.73
N ASP A 117 10.82 -21.86 -10.01
CA ASP A 117 11.11 -23.06 -9.23
C ASP A 117 10.13 -23.22 -8.06
N ALA A 118 9.88 -22.14 -7.30
CA ALA A 118 8.97 -22.16 -6.16
C ALA A 118 7.52 -22.49 -6.54
N THR A 119 7.07 -22.02 -7.71
CA THR A 119 5.68 -22.21 -8.20
C THR A 119 5.54 -23.38 -9.17
N LYS A 120 6.62 -24.07 -9.52
CA LYS A 120 6.68 -25.03 -10.63
C LYS A 120 6.25 -24.41 -11.98
N GLY A 121 6.39 -23.09 -12.12
CA GLY A 121 6.11 -22.33 -13.32
C GLY A 121 4.64 -22.03 -13.61
N ILE A 122 3.70 -22.49 -12.79
CA ILE A 122 2.26 -22.35 -13.05
C ILE A 122 1.79 -20.88 -13.08
N VAL A 123 2.55 -19.98 -12.45
CA VAL A 123 2.21 -18.55 -12.39
C VAL A 123 2.62 -17.79 -13.64
N PHE A 124 3.39 -18.40 -14.54
CA PHE A 124 3.81 -17.80 -15.81
C PHE A 124 3.03 -18.34 -17.02
N THR A 125 2.03 -19.20 -16.79
CA THR A 125 1.22 -19.80 -17.85
C THR A 125 -0.12 -19.10 -17.98
N SER A 126 -0.57 -18.83 -19.20
CA SER A 126 -1.90 -18.29 -19.50
C SER A 126 -3.03 -19.32 -19.49
N THR A 127 -2.72 -20.60 -19.25
CA THR A 127 -3.68 -21.72 -19.30
C THR A 127 -4.53 -21.87 -18.03
N ALA A 128 -4.20 -21.14 -16.97
CA ALA A 128 -5.01 -21.05 -15.76
C ALA A 128 -6.16 -20.05 -15.98
N ALA A 129 -7.26 -20.19 -15.23
CA ALA A 129 -8.36 -19.21 -15.15
C ALA A 129 -7.93 -17.89 -14.44
N GLN A 130 -6.63 -17.59 -14.47
CA GLN A 130 -5.93 -16.46 -13.89
C GLN A 130 -4.98 -15.90 -14.96
N PRO A 131 -5.51 -15.20 -15.97
CA PRO A 131 -4.69 -14.70 -17.06
C PRO A 131 -3.70 -13.65 -16.55
N ILE A 132 -2.53 -13.62 -17.19
CA ILE A 132 -1.63 -12.48 -17.08
C ILE A 132 -2.30 -11.30 -17.81
N ILE A 133 -2.45 -10.17 -17.14
CA ILE A 133 -3.17 -8.99 -17.64
C ILE A 133 -2.13 -7.95 -18.06
N THR A 134 -2.04 -7.61 -19.34
CA THR A 134 -1.19 -6.49 -19.78
C THR A 134 -2.06 -5.27 -20.08
N ASP A 135 -1.73 -4.13 -19.49
CA ASP A 135 -2.40 -2.85 -19.73
C ASP A 135 -1.33 -1.81 -20.13
N ALA A 136 -1.53 -1.14 -21.27
CA ALA A 136 -0.52 -0.20 -21.76
C ALA A 136 -0.42 1.10 -20.94
N ASN A 137 -1.39 1.37 -20.06
CA ASN A 137 -1.47 2.62 -19.29
C ASN A 137 -1.36 2.40 -17.77
N TRP A 138 -1.24 1.16 -17.32
CA TRP A 138 -1.26 0.82 -15.92
C TRP A 138 -0.29 -0.32 -15.66
N LEU A 139 0.37 -0.28 -14.51
CA LEU A 139 1.00 -1.46 -13.94
C LEU A 139 0.03 -2.07 -12.92
N ARG A 140 -0.60 -3.19 -13.30
CA ARG A 140 -1.70 -3.83 -12.56
C ARG A 140 -1.30 -5.13 -11.86
N GLU A 141 -2.16 -5.54 -10.94
CA GLU A 141 -2.21 -6.93 -10.52
C GLU A 141 -2.26 -7.86 -11.75
N LYS A 142 -1.52 -8.97 -11.66
CA LYS A 142 -1.36 -10.02 -12.68
C LYS A 142 -0.61 -9.64 -13.94
N GLU A 143 0.09 -8.50 -13.97
CA GLU A 143 0.77 -8.03 -15.17
C GLU A 143 2.10 -8.69 -15.50
N CYS A 144 2.75 -9.36 -14.55
CA CYS A 144 4.05 -9.99 -14.76
C CYS A 144 4.00 -11.50 -14.53
N SER A 145 3.17 -11.93 -13.59
CA SER A 145 2.83 -13.32 -13.29
C SER A 145 1.37 -13.35 -12.84
N GLY A 146 0.70 -14.49 -12.86
CA GLY A 146 -0.69 -14.59 -12.38
C GLY A 146 -0.86 -14.30 -10.88
N ILE A 147 0.24 -14.07 -10.16
CA ILE A 147 0.27 -13.67 -8.74
C ILE A 147 0.95 -12.32 -8.51
N SER A 148 1.31 -11.59 -9.56
CA SER A 148 1.96 -10.28 -9.39
C SER A 148 0.96 -9.26 -8.88
N GLY A 149 1.38 -8.30 -8.08
CA GLY A 149 0.50 -7.32 -7.49
C GLY A 149 1.22 -6.26 -6.67
N TRP A 150 0.42 -5.39 -6.06
CA TRP A 150 0.90 -4.29 -5.25
C TRP A 150 0.88 -4.70 -3.78
N MET A 151 2.07 -4.72 -3.19
CA MET A 151 2.26 -4.90 -1.76
C MET A 151 2.50 -3.53 -1.14
N PHE A 152 2.17 -3.39 0.14
CA PHE A 152 2.62 -2.20 0.87
C PHE A 152 3.08 -2.54 2.28
N THR A 153 3.92 -1.64 2.79
CA THR A 153 4.38 -1.67 4.17
C THR A 153 4.18 -0.31 4.81
N VAL A 154 4.00 -0.30 6.13
CA VAL A 154 4.10 0.88 6.99
C VAL A 154 5.33 0.74 7.87
N GLN A 155 6.25 1.71 7.80
CA GLN A 155 7.55 1.66 8.49
C GLN A 155 8.32 0.34 8.22
N ASN A 156 8.32 -0.13 6.97
CA ASN A 156 8.98 -1.38 6.55
C ASN A 156 8.39 -2.68 7.16
N THR A 157 7.15 -2.63 7.64
CA THR A 157 6.39 -3.79 8.14
C THR A 157 4.99 -3.84 7.52
N ASP A 158 4.42 -5.03 7.33
CA ASP A 158 3.07 -5.21 6.76
C ASP A 158 1.97 -5.30 7.84
N ASN A 159 2.36 -5.29 9.11
CA ASN A 159 1.44 -5.40 10.25
C ASN A 159 1.92 -4.61 11.47
N ASN A 160 1.00 -4.29 12.38
CA ASN A 160 1.27 -3.74 13.70
C ASN A 160 0.69 -4.64 14.78
N ALA A 161 1.55 -5.18 15.65
CA ALA A 161 1.15 -6.09 16.72
C ALA A 161 0.27 -7.27 16.22
N GLY A 162 0.58 -7.81 15.03
CA GLY A 162 -0.15 -8.92 14.42
C GLY A 162 -1.41 -8.52 13.62
N ASN A 163 -1.79 -7.24 13.61
CA ASN A 163 -2.87 -6.76 12.74
C ASN A 163 -2.29 -6.23 11.43
N TYR A 164 -2.64 -6.87 10.32
CA TYR A 164 -2.23 -6.43 8.99
C TYR A 164 -2.79 -5.06 8.67
N TYR A 165 -1.97 -4.20 8.08
CA TYR A 165 -2.46 -2.98 7.49
C TYR A 165 -3.29 -3.32 6.25
N SER A 166 -4.32 -2.51 5.97
CA SER A 166 -5.07 -2.54 4.72
C SER A 166 -5.16 -1.13 4.12
N ALA A 167 -5.59 -1.01 2.87
CA ALA A 167 -5.81 0.30 2.27
C ALA A 167 -6.87 1.12 3.05
N ASP A 168 -7.72 0.46 3.84
CA ASP A 168 -8.74 1.07 4.69
C ASP A 168 -8.24 1.42 6.10
N THR A 169 -7.00 1.07 6.47
CA THR A 169 -6.45 1.48 7.77
C THR A 169 -6.46 3.00 7.87
N LYS A 170 -7.03 3.52 8.96
CA LYS A 170 -7.10 4.95 9.20
C LYS A 170 -5.72 5.50 9.53
N LEU A 171 -5.47 6.74 9.13
CA LEU A 171 -4.22 7.42 9.43
C LEU A 171 -4.02 7.53 10.95
N ALA A 172 -5.09 7.74 11.74
CA ALA A 172 -5.04 7.75 13.21
C ALA A 172 -4.36 6.50 13.80
N ASP A 173 -4.51 5.33 13.17
CA ASP A 173 -3.98 4.05 13.65
C ASP A 173 -2.51 3.82 13.24
N LEU A 174 -1.95 4.70 12.41
CA LEU A 174 -0.55 4.62 11.98
C LEU A 174 0.39 5.25 13.02
N PRO A 175 1.67 4.86 13.07
CA PRO A 175 2.67 5.60 13.84
C PRO A 175 2.80 7.06 13.37
N SER A 176 3.41 7.91 14.20
CA SER A 176 3.79 9.27 13.77
C SER A 176 4.78 9.19 12.61
N ASP A 177 4.68 10.13 11.68
CA ASP A 177 5.54 10.19 10.49
C ASP A 177 5.59 8.85 9.73
N ALA A 178 4.43 8.20 9.59
CA ALA A 178 4.34 6.90 8.93
C ALA A 178 4.78 6.99 7.46
N VAL A 179 5.65 6.07 7.06
CA VAL A 179 6.00 5.83 5.65
C VAL A 179 5.15 4.69 5.13
N ILE A 180 4.31 4.98 4.14
CA ILE A 180 3.50 4.03 3.38
C ILE A 180 4.24 3.76 2.07
N ARG A 181 4.89 2.60 1.98
CA ARG A 181 5.71 2.21 0.83
C ARG A 181 4.99 1.17 0.01
N TRP A 182 4.55 1.55 -1.19
CA TRP A 182 3.97 0.63 -2.17
C TRP A 182 5.06 0.03 -3.05
N GLU A 183 5.11 -1.29 -3.15
CA GLU A 183 6.12 -2.01 -3.91
C GLU A 183 5.43 -3.03 -4.82
N PHE A 184 5.67 -2.93 -6.13
CA PHE A 184 5.23 -3.95 -7.07
C PHE A 184 6.04 -5.23 -6.87
N SER A 185 5.34 -6.36 -6.81
CA SER A 185 5.92 -7.68 -6.66
C SER A 185 5.39 -8.62 -7.74
N ALA A 186 6.27 -9.44 -8.33
CA ALA A 186 5.88 -10.56 -9.17
C ALA A 186 5.81 -11.90 -8.41
N ALA A 187 6.05 -11.87 -7.10
CA ALA A 187 6.20 -13.04 -6.23
C ALA A 187 5.55 -12.86 -4.84
N MET A 188 4.41 -12.16 -4.77
CA MET A 188 3.63 -11.97 -3.52
C MET A 188 4.46 -11.41 -2.33
N GLY A 189 5.53 -10.67 -2.60
CA GLY A 189 6.42 -10.10 -1.60
C GLY A 189 7.84 -10.70 -1.56
N ALA A 190 8.04 -11.95 -2.00
CA ALA A 190 9.33 -12.63 -1.86
C ALA A 190 10.48 -11.92 -2.59
N ASP A 191 10.17 -11.27 -3.70
CA ASP A 191 11.08 -10.51 -4.56
C ASP A 191 11.23 -9.03 -4.18
N ILE A 192 10.56 -8.60 -3.10
CA ILE A 192 10.75 -7.30 -2.44
C ILE A 192 11.18 -7.49 -0.98
N GLY A 193 11.65 -8.69 -0.62
CA GLY A 193 12.22 -8.98 0.69
C GLY A 193 11.19 -9.28 1.79
N LEU A 194 9.94 -9.60 1.44
CA LEU A 194 8.88 -10.01 2.38
C LEU A 194 8.65 -11.51 2.35
N ASN A 195 8.08 -12.06 3.42
CA ASN A 195 7.67 -13.46 3.44
C ASN A 195 6.47 -13.67 2.52
N ALA A 196 6.42 -14.78 1.79
CA ALA A 196 5.34 -15.08 0.87
C ALA A 196 4.88 -16.54 0.94
N TYR A 197 3.66 -16.78 0.48
CA TYR A 197 3.14 -18.12 0.19
C TYR A 197 2.83 -18.19 -1.30
N LEU A 198 3.51 -19.08 -2.02
CA LEU A 198 3.42 -19.18 -3.47
C LEU A 198 2.69 -20.47 -3.88
N PRO A 199 1.70 -20.41 -4.79
CA PRO A 199 0.94 -21.58 -5.19
C PRO A 199 1.82 -22.56 -5.97
N THR A 200 1.65 -23.86 -5.71
CA THR A 200 2.43 -24.91 -6.37
C THR A 200 1.59 -25.79 -7.31
N GLN A 201 0.26 -25.60 -7.30
CA GLN A 201 -0.70 -26.35 -8.12
C GLN A 201 -1.88 -25.46 -8.55
N THR A 202 -2.60 -25.92 -9.58
CA THR A 202 -3.90 -25.39 -10.00
C THR A 202 -4.99 -26.39 -9.71
N LYS A 203 -6.19 -25.91 -9.37
CA LYS A 203 -7.41 -26.72 -9.28
C LYS A 203 -7.94 -27.06 -10.66
N ALA A 204 -8.91 -27.99 -10.71
CA ALA A 204 -9.56 -28.40 -11.96
C ALA A 204 -10.33 -27.26 -12.67
N ASP A 205 -10.77 -26.25 -11.92
CA ASP A 205 -11.41 -25.03 -12.43
C ASP A 205 -10.41 -23.99 -12.99
N GLY A 206 -9.11 -24.31 -12.96
CA GLY A 206 -8.04 -23.46 -13.47
C GLY A 206 -7.56 -22.37 -12.50
N TYR A 207 -8.10 -22.26 -11.29
CA TYR A 207 -7.60 -21.31 -10.28
C TYR A 207 -6.42 -21.90 -9.50
N TYR A 208 -5.56 -21.06 -8.92
CA TYR A 208 -4.48 -21.54 -8.04
C TYR A 208 -5.04 -22.26 -6.80
N ASP A 209 -4.43 -23.39 -6.45
CA ASP A 209 -4.75 -24.06 -5.20
C ASP A 209 -3.90 -23.50 -4.06
N TRP A 210 -4.43 -22.48 -3.40
CA TRP A 210 -3.79 -21.83 -2.26
C TRP A 210 -3.61 -22.75 -1.04
N ASN A 211 -4.32 -23.88 -0.96
CA ASN A 211 -4.06 -24.89 0.09
C ASN A 211 -2.72 -25.61 -0.11
N THR A 212 -2.18 -25.57 -1.33
CA THR A 212 -0.89 -26.16 -1.71
C THR A 212 0.22 -25.10 -1.76
N ALA A 213 -0.07 -23.87 -1.33
CA ALA A 213 0.91 -22.81 -1.36
C ALA A 213 2.06 -23.13 -0.40
N ALA A 214 3.28 -22.97 -0.89
CA ALA A 214 4.48 -23.23 -0.11
C ALA A 214 5.01 -21.91 0.45
N TYR A 215 5.40 -21.93 1.73
CA TYR A 215 6.16 -20.84 2.31
C TYR A 215 7.44 -20.62 1.49
N THR A 216 7.66 -19.38 1.10
CA THR A 216 8.81 -18.93 0.35
C THR A 216 9.50 -17.83 1.15
N SER A 217 10.73 -18.13 1.59
CA SER A 217 11.58 -17.12 2.21
C SER A 217 11.86 -15.98 1.24
N PRO A 218 12.05 -14.75 1.74
CA PRO A 218 12.53 -13.63 0.96
C PRO A 218 13.76 -14.00 0.11
N PHE A 219 13.81 -13.53 -1.13
CA PHE A 219 14.95 -13.82 -2.03
C PHE A 219 16.22 -13.06 -1.67
N PHE A 220 16.11 -12.09 -0.75
CA PHE A 220 17.19 -11.31 -0.17
C PHE A 220 16.73 -10.71 1.15
N THR A 221 17.67 -10.28 1.98
CA THR A 221 17.39 -9.47 3.17
C THR A 221 17.16 -8.03 2.75
N ARG A 222 15.93 -7.50 2.93
CA ARG A 222 15.65 -6.09 2.64
C ARG A 222 16.20 -5.17 3.73
N ALA A 223 16.80 -4.06 3.32
CA ALA A 223 17.10 -2.93 4.21
C ALA A 223 15.83 -2.15 4.57
N ASN A 224 15.83 -1.52 5.74
CA ASN A 224 14.78 -0.60 6.16
C ASN A 224 15.06 0.80 5.61
N LYS A 225 14.26 1.22 4.63
CA LYS A 225 14.38 2.52 3.95
C LYS A 225 13.48 3.62 4.52
N THR A 226 12.88 3.39 5.68
CA THR A 226 11.92 4.32 6.30
C THR A 226 12.51 5.72 6.49
N THR A 227 13.73 5.83 7.04
CA THR A 227 14.37 7.13 7.26
C THR A 227 14.75 7.80 5.95
N LEU A 228 15.31 7.03 5.00
CA LEU A 228 15.67 7.49 3.66
C LEU A 228 14.46 8.10 2.94
N ILE A 229 13.32 7.39 2.90
CA ILE A 229 12.10 7.84 2.22
C ILE A 229 11.58 9.15 2.83
N LYS A 230 11.59 9.27 4.16
CA LYS A 230 11.18 10.52 4.84
C LYS A 230 12.11 11.68 4.48
N ALA A 231 13.41 11.44 4.50
CA ALA A 231 14.40 12.46 4.18
C ALA A 231 14.26 12.90 2.72
N MET A 232 14.16 11.94 1.79
CA MET A 232 13.87 12.20 0.39
C MET A 232 12.60 13.02 0.22
N ALA A 233 11.50 12.69 0.89
CA ALA A 233 10.27 13.46 0.78
C ALA A 233 10.43 14.92 1.22
N LYS A 234 11.17 15.16 2.31
CA LYS A 234 11.44 16.51 2.88
C LYS A 234 12.50 17.30 2.13
N HIS A 235 13.37 16.62 1.37
CA HIS A 235 14.49 17.26 0.69
C HIS A 235 14.01 18.24 -0.37
N SER A 236 14.48 19.50 -0.33
CA SER A 236 13.96 20.56 -1.19
C SER A 236 14.44 20.45 -2.63
N ASN A 237 15.69 20.03 -2.84
CA ASN A 237 16.30 19.96 -4.17
C ASN A 237 16.38 18.53 -4.69
N LYS A 238 15.40 18.13 -5.50
CA LYS A 238 15.28 16.76 -6.04
C LYS A 238 16.29 16.43 -7.16
N THR A 239 17.23 17.31 -7.47
CA THR A 239 18.21 17.13 -8.56
C THR A 239 19.65 17.22 -8.11
N ASP A 240 19.91 17.46 -6.82
CA ASP A 240 21.27 17.45 -6.30
C ASP A 240 21.83 16.03 -6.16
N ALA A 241 23.13 15.96 -5.87
CA ALA A 241 23.84 14.70 -5.72
C ALA A 241 23.27 13.86 -4.56
N ALA A 242 22.96 14.51 -3.43
CA ALA A 242 22.39 13.87 -2.25
C ALA A 242 21.10 13.12 -2.60
N TYR A 243 20.15 13.80 -3.26
CA TYR A 243 18.89 13.19 -3.66
C TYR A 243 19.07 12.12 -4.75
N THR A 244 19.98 12.35 -5.69
CA THR A 244 20.25 11.39 -6.77
C THR A 244 20.86 10.09 -6.23
N ASN A 245 21.76 10.18 -5.24
CA ASN A 245 22.33 9.04 -4.54
C ASN A 245 21.25 8.29 -3.77
N ALA A 246 20.48 9.01 -2.94
CA ALA A 246 19.34 8.45 -2.22
C ALA A 246 18.33 7.73 -3.13
N LEU A 247 18.06 8.28 -4.33
CA LEU A 247 17.18 7.63 -5.31
C LEU A 247 17.78 6.34 -5.86
N ASN A 248 19.09 6.27 -6.09
CA ASN A 248 19.76 5.04 -6.52
C ASN A 248 19.69 3.97 -5.42
N ASP A 249 19.86 4.38 -4.17
CA ASP A 249 19.83 3.51 -3.01
C ASP A 249 18.41 3.05 -2.68
N LEU A 250 17.41 3.91 -2.87
CA LEU A 250 15.99 3.54 -2.85
C LEU A 250 15.68 2.44 -3.88
N LYS A 251 16.23 2.55 -5.09
CA LYS A 251 16.03 1.57 -6.17
C LYS A 251 16.73 0.23 -5.96
N ASN A 252 17.81 0.21 -5.17
CA ASN A 252 18.60 -0.98 -4.97
C ASN A 252 17.91 -1.93 -3.98
N LEU A 253 17.30 -3.01 -4.49
CA LEU A 253 16.57 -4.00 -3.68
C LEU A 253 17.47 -4.68 -2.64
N THR A 254 18.73 -4.95 -3.01
CA THR A 254 19.68 -5.73 -2.22
C THR A 254 20.71 -4.85 -1.50
N ILE A 255 20.41 -3.56 -1.35
CA ILE A 255 21.26 -2.62 -0.62
C ILE A 255 21.43 -3.07 0.84
N SER A 256 22.61 -2.85 1.41
CA SER A 256 22.82 -3.12 2.83
C SER A 256 22.18 -2.02 3.69
N GLN A 257 21.91 -2.32 4.97
CA GLN A 257 21.41 -1.28 5.88
C GLN A 257 22.47 -0.17 6.08
N ALA A 258 23.75 -0.53 6.11
CA ALA A 258 24.83 0.44 6.29
C ALA A 258 24.88 1.46 5.15
N ASP A 259 24.71 1.01 3.90
CA ASP A 259 24.71 1.93 2.75
C ASP A 259 23.48 2.87 2.80
N VAL A 260 22.30 2.36 3.19
CA VAL A 260 21.10 3.20 3.41
C VAL A 260 21.33 4.24 4.51
N ASP A 261 22.04 3.86 5.57
CA ASP A 261 22.34 4.76 6.68
C ASP A 261 23.42 5.79 6.31
N ASP A 262 24.30 5.48 5.35
CA ASP A 262 25.37 6.37 4.88
C ASP A 262 24.83 7.60 4.12
N ASP A 263 23.65 7.49 3.50
CA ASP A 263 22.92 8.62 2.88
C ASP A 263 22.52 9.70 3.89
N MET A 264 22.52 9.39 5.20
CA MET A 264 21.88 10.20 6.23
C MET A 264 22.88 10.95 7.12
N ASP A 265 22.71 12.27 7.30
CA ASP A 265 23.39 13.04 8.33
C ASP A 265 22.90 12.66 9.74
N VAL A 266 23.60 13.16 10.77
CA VAL A 266 23.25 12.87 12.19
C VAL A 266 21.87 13.40 12.59
N SER A 267 21.26 14.27 11.77
CA SER A 267 19.93 14.84 11.98
C SER A 267 18.86 14.12 11.16
N GLY A 268 19.23 13.11 10.36
CA GLY A 268 18.32 12.38 9.48
C GLY A 268 17.94 13.15 8.20
N ASN A 269 18.78 14.05 7.72
CA ASN A 269 18.68 14.65 6.38
C ASN A 269 19.64 13.98 5.40
N LEU A 270 19.41 14.14 4.10
CA LEU A 270 20.32 13.63 3.08
C LEU A 270 21.66 14.41 3.12
N LYS A 271 22.79 13.69 3.01
CA LYS A 271 24.15 14.28 2.95
C LYS A 271 24.55 14.74 1.55
#